data_AF-A0A839C0C3-F1
#
_entry.id   AF-A0A839C0C3-F1
#
_cell.length_a   1.000
_cell.length_b   1.000
_cell.length_c   1.000
_cell.angle_alpha   90.00
_cell.angle_beta   90.00
_cell.angle_gamma   90.00
#
_symmetry.space_group_name_H-M   'P 1'
#
loop_
_entity.id
_entity.type
_entity.pdbx_description
1 polymer ?
#
loop_
_entity_poly.entity_id
_entity_poly.type
_entity_poly.pdbx_seq_one_letter_code
_entity_poly.pdbx_strand_id
1 'polypeptide(L)' 'MDEKQLQALANELAKNLKTPDDLNQFDRLLKKISVEAALNAEMSHHLGYDKNQPKLGANSRN' A
#
# COMPACT_ATOMS: atom_id res chain seq x y z
N MET A 1 10.07 4.26 -10.31
CA MET A 1 11.21 4.00 -9.42
C MET A 1 12.39 3.62 -10.31
N ASP A 2 13.53 4.27 -10.14
CA ASP A 2 14.75 3.96 -10.90
C ASP A 2 15.64 2.93 -10.18
N GLU A 3 16.68 2.43 -10.86
CA GLU A 3 17.59 1.42 -10.33
C GLU A 3 18.36 1.90 -9.09
N LYS A 4 18.72 3.18 -9.03
CA LYS A 4 19.44 3.76 -7.88
C LYS A 4 18.57 3.81 -6.64
N GLN A 5 17.30 4.17 -6.81
CA GLN A 5 16.30 4.14 -5.76
C GLN A 5 16.06 2.71 -5.27
N LEU A 6 16.05 1.73 -6.18
CA LEU A 6 15.87 0.32 -5.81
C LEU A 6 17.06 -0.21 -5.02
N GLN A 7 18.28 0.13 -5.42
CA GLN A 7 19.49 -0.25 -4.69
C GLN A 7 19.54 0.41 -3.29
N ALA A 8 19.15 1.68 -3.18
CA ALA A 8 19.09 2.37 -1.89
C ALA A 8 18.10 1.69 -0.93
N LEU A 9 16.92 1.31 -1.44
CA LEU A 9 15.92 0.59 -0.67
C LEU A 9 16.44 -0.79 -0.23
N ALA A 10 17.07 -1.54 -1.13
CA ALA A 10 17.67 -2.84 -0.81
C ALA A 10 18.72 -2.73 0.30
N ASN A 11 19.56 -1.70 0.26
CA ASN A 11 20.57 -1.44 1.28
C ASN A 11 19.95 -1.10 2.65
N GLU A 12 18.85 -0.34 2.70
CA GLU A 12 18.13 -0.07 3.95
C GLU A 12 17.46 -1.32 4.53
N LEU A 13 16.85 -2.15 3.67
CA LEU A 13 16.24 -3.42 4.10
C LEU A 13 17.29 -4.39 4.66
N ALA A 14 18.46 -4.47 4.03
CA ALA A 14 19.57 -5.33 4.47
C ALA A 14 20.10 -4.99 5.88
N LYS A 15 19.90 -3.77 6.39
CA LYS A 15 20.29 -3.40 7.77
C LYS A 15 19.43 -4.11 8.82
N ASN A 16 18.18 -4.43 8.48
CA ASN A 16 17.18 -4.96 9.40
C ASN A 16 16.87 -6.45 9.17
N LEU A 17 17.03 -6.95 7.94
CA LEU A 17 16.82 -8.36 7.58
C LEU A 17 18.11 -9.15 7.83
N LYS A 18 18.21 -9.82 8.99
CA LYS A 18 19.43 -10.53 9.41
C LYS A 18 19.35 -12.03 9.16
N THR A 19 18.14 -12.57 9.06
CA THR A 19 17.87 -14.01 8.91
C THR A 19 17.00 -14.30 7.69
N PRO A 20 17.01 -15.55 7.18
CA PRO A 20 16.06 -15.98 6.16
C PRO A 20 14.60 -15.88 6.60
N ASP A 21 14.32 -16.01 7.91
CA ASP A 21 12.96 -15.88 8.43
C ASP A 21 12.46 -14.43 8.35
N ASP A 22 13.31 -13.46 8.68
CA ASP A 22 12.98 -12.02 8.53
C ASP A 22 12.58 -11.70 7.08
N LEU A 23 13.29 -12.29 6.11
CA LEU A 23 12.98 -12.11 4.69
C LEU A 23 11.61 -12.71 4.33
N ASN A 24 11.30 -13.90 4.84
CA ASN A 24 9.99 -14.54 4.62
C ASN A 24 8.84 -13.74 5.26
N GLN A 25 9.06 -13.16 6.44
CA GLN A 25 8.09 -12.29 7.09
C GLN A 25 7.87 -10.99 6.30
N PHE A 26 8.97 -10.38 5.83
CA PHE A 26 8.92 -9.18 5.00
C PHE A 26 8.16 -9.43 3.69
N ASP A 27 8.43 -10.53 2.98
CA ASP A 27 7.73 -10.88 1.74
C ASP A 27 6.21 -11.02 1.96
N ARG A 28 5.80 -11.69 3.04
CA ARG A 28 4.38 -11.81 3.41
C ARG A 28 3.73 -10.46 3.69
N LEU A 29 4.42 -9.60 4.45
CA LEU A 29 3.92 -8.27 4.79
C LEU A 29 3.80 -7.38 3.55
N LEU A 30 4.83 -7.39 2.70
CA LEU A 30 4.88 -6.61 1.46
C LEU A 30 3.74 -7.03 0.51
N LYS A 31 3.49 -8.33 0.37
CA LYS A 31 2.37 -8.87 -0.42
C LYS A 31 1.02 -8.38 0.12
N LYS A 32 0.81 -8.47 1.43
CA LYS A 32 -0.43 -8.01 2.07
C LYS A 32 -0.69 -6.53 1.80
N ILE A 33 0.30 -5.67 2.08
CA ILE A 33 0.18 -4.22 1.88
C ILE A 33 -0.08 -3.89 0.41
N SER A 34 0.60 -4.57 -0.52
CA SER A 34 0.42 -4.34 -1.96
C SER A 34 -0.99 -4.71 -2.43
N VAL A 35 -1.53 -5.84 -1.97
CA VAL A 35 -2.91 -6.27 -2.29
C VAL A 35 -3.93 -5.33 -1.67
N GLU A 36 -3.75 -4.93 -0.41
CA GLU A 36 -4.63 -3.96 0.25
C GLU A 36 -4.64 -2.61 -0.48
N ALA A 37 -3.46 -2.12 -0.89
CA ALA A 37 -3.34 -0.89 -1.67
C ALA A 37 -4.04 -0.99 -3.03
N ALA A 38 -3.84 -2.10 -3.75
CA ALA A 38 -4.49 -2.33 -5.04
C ALA A 38 -6.02 -2.38 -4.90
N LEU A 39 -6.53 -3.11 -3.91
CA LEU A 39 -7.97 -3.21 -3.64
C LEU A 39 -8.57 -1.86 -3.22
N ASN A 40 -7.87 -1.08 -2.39
CA ASN A 40 -8.34 0.24 -1.99
C ASN A 40 -8.37 1.22 -3.16
N ALA A 41 -7.37 1.17 -4.05
CA ALA A 41 -7.35 1.98 -5.27
C ALA A 41 -8.48 1.59 -6.22
N GLU A 42 -8.72 0.29 -6.40
CA GLU A 42 -9.82 -0.23 -7.18
C GLU A 42 -11.19 0.20 -6.60
N MET A 43 -11.35 0.09 -5.28
CA MET A 43 -12.58 0.52 -4.59
C MET A 43 -12.85 2.02 -4.75
N SER A 44 -11.82 2.85 -4.63
CA SER A 44 -11.94 4.30 -4.79
C SER A 44 -12.27 4.67 -6.24
N HIS A 45 -11.70 3.96 -7.22
CA HIS A 45 -12.04 4.10 -8.63
C HIS A 45 -13.50 3.71 -8.93
N HIS A 46 -13.97 2.57 -8.40
CA HIS A 46 -15.35 2.11 -8.61
C HIS A 46 -16.40 2.99 -7.92
N LEU A 47 -16.11 3.47 -6.71
CA LEU A 47 -17.04 4.31 -5.95
C LEU A 47 -17.00 5.78 -6.36
N GLY A 48 -15.90 6.22 -6.99
CA GLY A 48 -15.69 7.62 -7.37
C GLY A 48 -15.42 8.54 -6.18
N TYR A 49 -15.17 7.99 -4.99
CA TYR A 49 -14.81 8.74 -3.78
C TYR A 49 -13.94 7.87 -2.86
N ASP A 50 -13.05 8.53 -2.11
CA ASP A 50 -12.16 7.87 -1.16
C ASP A 50 -12.89 7.43 0.11
N LYS A 51 -12.32 6.45 0.82
CA LYS A 51 -12.84 6.00 2.11
C LYS A 51 -12.90 7.18 3.09
N ASN A 52 -14.09 7.44 3.63
CA ASN A 52 -14.41 8.56 4.52
C ASN A 52 -14.37 9.96 3.90
N GLN A 53 -14.40 10.07 2.56
CA GLN A 53 -14.47 11.38 1.90
C GLN A 53 -15.79 12.10 2.31
N PRO A 54 -15.71 13.31 2.91
CA PRO A 54 -16.90 14.07 3.26
C PRO A 54 -17.63 14.51 1.99
N LYS A 55 -18.93 14.22 1.90
CA LYS A 55 -19.77 14.68 0.78
C LYS A 55 -19.98 16.19 0.90
N LEU A 56 -19.71 16.92 -0.19
CA LEU A 56 -19.90 18.39 -0.28
C LEU A 56 -21.38 18.82 -0.43
N GLY A 57 -22.34 17.89 -0.49
CA GLY A 57 -23.75 18.19 -0.71
C GLY A 57 -24.63 17.92 0.51
N ALA A 58 -25.63 18.78 0.73
CA ALA A 58 -26.72 18.50 1.66
C ALA A 58 -27.44 17.20 1.24
N ASN A 59 -27.69 16.32 2.22
CA ASN A 59 -28.32 15.02 2.00
C ASN A 59 -29.75 15.21 1.45
N SER A 60 -29.93 15.10 0.14
CA SER A 60 -31.26 15.03 -0.49
C SER A 60 -31.75 13.59 -0.36
N ARG A 61 -32.34 13.26 0.79
CA ARG A 61 -33.20 12.09 0.94
C ARG A 61 -34.63 12.58 0.88
N ASN A 62 -35.39 12.08 -0.10
CA ASN A 62 -36.85 12.24 -0.16
C ASN A 62 -37.52 11.53 1.01
#